data_AF-A0A2G5B6R3-F1
#
_entry.id   AF-A0A2G5B6R3-F1
#
_cell.length_a   1.000
_cell.length_b   1.000
_cell.length_c   1.000
_cell.angle_alpha   90.00
_cell.angle_beta   90.00
_cell.angle_gamma   90.00
#
_symmetry.space_group_name_H-M   'P 1'
#
loop_
_entity.id
_entity.type
_entity.pdbx_description
1 polymer ?
#
loop_
_entity_poly.entity_id
_entity_poly.type
_entity_poly.pdbx_seq_one_letter_code
_entity_poly.pdbx_strand_id
1 'polypeptide(L)'
;MGRDIYDQFAVSRQVFEEADEVLGFSLSRLMFAGDPEELMRTKNAQPAIVTVSTATTKALEFEAGLEVSDIYSFAMGHSVGEYAALIAAQALSFVDGIRLVRARGESMQSSIKQREYAMSACILRRSTIADVVADVERVQQEIINDSHTSSNVDCDVVQVANINSSSQIVLSGTKAAVDRALASLQLKRLAMRAVNLPVSAPFHCRLMAPAKEALERKFNELAPISSSRTWTMPVISNVTARPYESAQETQRLLVEQVDKPVLWQKSMQYLKDVHGVSRWGAAGPGCVVGNLASKEYSKDIVRRLSDATAIKEFVAVLNRQKQRGF
;
A
#
# COMPACT_ATOMS: atom_id res chain seq x y z
N MET A 1 -15.07 -5.99 -6.96
CA MET A 1 -14.93 -5.02 -5.84
C MET A 1 -15.49 -3.66 -6.23
N GLY A 2 -16.08 -2.91 -5.30
CA GLY A 2 -16.55 -1.53 -5.52
C GLY A 2 -17.86 -1.36 -6.32
N ARG A 3 -18.58 -2.44 -6.61
CA ARG A 3 -19.83 -2.40 -7.39
C ARG A 3 -20.94 -1.64 -6.67
N ASP A 4 -21.03 -1.81 -5.36
CA ASP A 4 -22.05 -1.20 -4.52
C ASP A 4 -21.95 0.34 -4.53
N ILE A 5 -20.75 0.91 -4.39
CA ILE A 5 -20.55 2.36 -4.45
C ILE A 5 -20.72 2.89 -5.88
N TYR A 6 -20.33 2.11 -6.90
CA TYR A 6 -20.57 2.43 -8.31
C TYR A 6 -22.08 2.54 -8.63
N ASP A 7 -22.88 1.62 -8.08
CA ASP A 7 -24.33 1.60 -8.30
C ASP A 7 -25.04 2.73 -7.53
N GLN A 8 -24.59 3.04 -6.31
CA GLN A 8 -25.26 3.96 -5.37
C GLN A 8 -24.88 5.43 -5.52
N PHE A 9 -23.66 5.75 -6.00
CA PHE A 9 -23.18 7.13 -6.09
C PHE A 9 -22.73 7.47 -7.51
N ALA A 10 -23.35 8.49 -8.11
CA ALA A 10 -22.98 8.96 -9.45
C ALA A 10 -21.53 9.46 -9.51
N VAL A 11 -21.05 10.12 -8.45
CA VAL A 11 -19.65 10.58 -8.35
C VAL A 11 -18.66 9.42 -8.31
N SER A 12 -19.02 8.30 -7.68
CA SER A 12 -18.19 7.09 -7.71
C SER A 12 -18.18 6.50 -9.11
N ARG A 13 -19.34 6.39 -9.76
CA ARG A 13 -19.46 5.87 -11.13
C ARG A 13 -18.51 6.56 -12.11
N GLN A 14 -18.46 7.89 -12.07
CA GLN A 14 -17.56 8.71 -12.90
C GLN A 14 -16.09 8.34 -12.73
N VAL A 15 -15.64 8.04 -11.50
CA VAL A 15 -14.25 7.62 -11.23
C VAL A 15 -13.92 6.29 -11.91
N PHE A 16 -14.86 5.35 -11.98
CA PHE A 16 -14.64 4.08 -12.69
C PHE A 16 -14.62 4.29 -14.20
N GLU A 17 -15.53 5.11 -14.74
CA GLU A 17 -15.59 5.45 -16.16
C GLU A 17 -14.30 6.16 -16.62
N GLU A 18 -13.80 7.11 -15.83
CA GLU A 18 -12.54 7.79 -16.08
C GLU A 18 -11.33 6.83 -16.02
N ALA A 19 -11.33 5.87 -15.07
CA ALA A 19 -10.29 4.84 -15.04
C ALA A 19 -10.30 3.96 -16.30
N ASP A 20 -11.49 3.55 -16.76
CA ASP A 20 -11.66 2.77 -17.97
C ASP A 20 -11.17 3.53 -19.21
N GLU A 21 -11.49 4.82 -19.31
CA GLU A 21 -11.04 5.70 -20.40
C GLU A 21 -9.51 5.84 -20.40
N VAL A 22 -8.90 6.13 -19.25
CA VAL A 22 -7.44 6.29 -19.11
C VAL A 22 -6.70 5.00 -19.48
N LEU A 23 -7.26 3.84 -19.16
CA LEU A 23 -6.65 2.54 -19.42
C LEU A 23 -6.95 1.99 -20.82
N GLY A 24 -7.97 2.54 -21.51
CA GLY A 24 -8.40 2.08 -22.83
C GLY A 24 -9.12 0.71 -22.82
N PHE A 25 -9.56 0.22 -21.65
CA PHE A 25 -10.36 -0.99 -21.51
C PHE A 25 -11.23 -0.92 -20.26
N SER A 26 -12.31 -1.71 -20.21
CA SER A 26 -13.22 -1.74 -19.06
C SER A 26 -12.64 -2.48 -17.85
N LEU A 27 -11.81 -1.80 -17.08
CA LEU A 27 -11.33 -2.28 -15.77
C LEU A 27 -12.51 -2.51 -14.83
N SER A 28 -13.51 -1.63 -14.85
CA SER A 28 -14.76 -1.78 -14.09
C SER A 28 -15.43 -3.14 -14.32
N ARG A 29 -15.55 -3.57 -15.59
CA ARG A 29 -16.11 -4.88 -15.96
C ARG A 29 -15.28 -6.02 -15.39
N LEU A 30 -13.94 -5.92 -15.47
CA LEU A 30 -13.04 -6.91 -14.87
C LEU A 30 -13.25 -6.99 -13.34
N MET A 31 -13.44 -5.85 -12.68
CA MET A 31 -13.66 -5.77 -11.23
C MET A 31 -14.99 -6.33 -10.74
N PHE A 32 -16.05 -6.25 -11.56
CA PHE A 32 -17.41 -6.64 -11.16
C PHE A 32 -17.77 -8.06 -11.53
N ALA A 33 -17.30 -8.53 -12.69
CA ALA A 33 -17.73 -9.80 -13.27
C ALA A 33 -16.61 -10.53 -14.05
N GLY A 34 -15.38 -10.02 -14.00
CA GLY A 34 -14.26 -10.63 -14.70
C GLY A 34 -13.65 -11.81 -13.94
N ASP A 35 -12.67 -12.44 -14.58
CA ASP A 35 -11.89 -13.52 -13.98
C ASP A 35 -11.11 -13.02 -12.75
N PRO A 36 -11.28 -13.64 -11.57
CA PRO A 36 -10.55 -13.27 -10.36
C PRO A 36 -9.02 -13.35 -10.52
N GLU A 37 -8.51 -14.33 -11.27
CA GLU A 37 -7.06 -14.47 -11.47
C GLU A 37 -6.50 -13.32 -12.32
N GLU A 38 -7.16 -12.96 -13.42
CA GLU A 38 -6.79 -11.78 -14.20
C GLU A 38 -6.92 -10.49 -13.38
N LEU A 39 -7.95 -10.31 -12.54
CA LEU A 39 -8.04 -9.15 -11.65
C LEU A 39 -6.89 -9.12 -10.61
N MET A 40 -6.48 -10.27 -10.09
CA MET A 40 -5.38 -10.39 -9.14
C MET A 40 -4.00 -10.13 -9.74
N ARG A 41 -3.86 -10.12 -11.08
CA ARG A 41 -2.60 -9.70 -11.71
C ARG A 41 -2.27 -8.29 -11.32
N THR A 42 -1.02 -8.07 -10.90
CA THR A 42 -0.55 -6.80 -10.35
C THR A 42 -0.84 -5.58 -11.23
N LYS A 43 -0.74 -5.74 -12.56
CA LYS A 43 -1.08 -4.70 -13.56
C LYS A 43 -2.56 -4.24 -13.53
N ASN A 44 -3.48 -5.10 -13.05
CA ASN A 44 -4.91 -4.83 -12.96
C ASN A 44 -5.32 -4.52 -11.51
N ALA A 45 -4.81 -5.28 -10.54
CA ALA A 45 -5.11 -5.10 -9.13
C ALA A 45 -4.74 -3.69 -8.63
N GLN A 46 -3.59 -3.16 -9.05
CA GLN A 46 -3.13 -1.85 -8.61
C GLN A 46 -4.06 -0.69 -9.03
N PRO A 47 -4.34 -0.46 -10.32
CA PRO A 47 -5.29 0.57 -10.73
C PRO A 47 -6.68 0.32 -10.14
N ALA A 48 -7.12 -0.94 -10.04
CA ALA A 48 -8.44 -1.25 -9.50
C ALA A 48 -8.56 -0.90 -8.01
N ILE A 49 -7.52 -1.11 -7.20
CA ILE A 49 -7.49 -0.67 -5.79
C ILE A 49 -7.57 0.85 -5.70
N VAL A 50 -6.78 1.57 -6.51
CA VAL A 50 -6.80 3.05 -6.52
C VAL A 50 -8.16 3.58 -6.95
N THR A 51 -8.76 3.04 -8.01
CA THR A 51 -10.11 3.41 -8.48
C THR A 51 -11.14 3.27 -7.37
N VAL A 52 -11.19 2.13 -6.67
CA VAL A 52 -12.15 1.95 -5.57
C VAL A 52 -11.87 2.91 -4.42
N SER A 53 -10.62 3.07 -4.00
CA SER A 53 -10.26 4.00 -2.92
C SER A 53 -10.64 5.44 -3.26
N THR A 54 -10.36 5.92 -4.47
CA THR A 54 -10.74 7.25 -4.93
C THR A 54 -12.27 7.39 -5.04
N ALA A 55 -12.96 6.38 -5.57
CA ALA A 55 -14.42 6.38 -5.66
C ALA A 55 -15.10 6.40 -4.28
N THR A 56 -14.55 5.69 -3.29
CA THR A 56 -14.98 5.74 -1.89
C THR A 56 -14.79 7.13 -1.31
N THR A 57 -13.62 7.76 -1.52
CA THR A 57 -13.36 9.13 -1.05
C THR A 57 -14.34 10.12 -1.68
N LYS A 58 -14.58 10.03 -2.99
CA LYS A 58 -15.53 10.91 -3.68
C LYS A 58 -16.98 10.73 -3.22
N ALA A 59 -17.40 9.50 -2.92
CA ALA A 59 -18.70 9.25 -2.30
C ALA A 59 -18.79 9.83 -0.89
N LEU A 60 -17.74 9.71 -0.07
CA LEU A 60 -17.69 10.32 1.26
C LEU A 60 -17.82 11.85 1.18
N GLU A 61 -17.05 12.49 0.30
CA GLU A 61 -17.09 13.94 0.10
C GLU A 61 -18.47 14.41 -0.32
N PHE A 62 -19.06 13.72 -1.31
CA PHE A 62 -20.40 14.03 -1.82
C PHE A 62 -21.48 13.86 -0.76
N GLU A 63 -21.49 12.74 -0.03
CA GLU A 63 -22.50 12.45 0.99
C GLU A 63 -22.36 13.39 2.19
N ALA A 64 -21.12 13.77 2.56
CA ALA A 64 -20.85 14.69 3.66
C ALA A 64 -21.06 16.17 3.30
N GLY A 65 -20.96 16.53 2.01
CA GLY A 65 -20.89 17.92 1.57
C GLY A 65 -19.63 18.63 2.08
N LEU A 66 -18.52 17.89 2.17
CA LEU A 66 -17.23 18.34 2.71
C LEU A 66 -16.09 17.79 1.85
N GLU A 67 -14.95 18.47 1.82
CA GLU A 67 -13.73 17.89 1.24
C GLU A 67 -13.13 16.89 2.23
N VAL A 68 -12.38 15.90 1.74
CA VAL A 68 -11.76 14.90 2.62
C VAL A 68 -10.81 15.53 3.65
N SER A 69 -10.19 16.67 3.33
CA SER A 69 -9.33 17.46 4.23
C SER A 69 -10.09 18.15 5.37
N ASP A 70 -11.40 18.36 5.22
CA ASP A 70 -12.26 18.84 6.32
C ASP A 70 -12.56 17.71 7.33
N ILE A 71 -12.43 16.45 6.90
CA ILE A 71 -12.77 15.26 7.68
C ILE A 71 -11.52 14.62 8.29
N TYR A 72 -10.40 14.61 7.58
CA TYR A 72 -9.15 13.96 7.96
C TYR A 72 -7.96 14.91 7.89
N SER A 73 -7.11 14.88 8.91
CA SER A 73 -5.91 15.73 9.00
C SER A 73 -4.69 15.17 8.27
N PHE A 74 -4.69 13.88 7.93
CA PHE A 74 -3.58 13.19 7.28
C PHE A 74 -4.11 12.12 6.33
N ALA A 75 -3.37 11.86 5.26
CA ALA A 75 -3.59 10.69 4.42
C ALA A 75 -2.40 9.73 4.47
N MET A 76 -2.68 8.43 4.37
CA MET A 76 -1.66 7.39 4.24
C MET A 76 -2.27 6.18 3.54
N GLY A 77 -1.43 5.43 2.83
CA GLY A 77 -1.87 4.22 2.15
C GLY A 77 -0.79 3.16 2.17
N HIS A 78 -1.19 1.89 2.07
CA HIS A 78 -0.27 0.75 2.13
C HIS A 78 0.16 0.37 0.70
N SER A 79 1.45 0.47 0.42
CA SER A 79 2.04 0.22 -0.90
C SER A 79 1.33 1.02 -2.00
N VAL A 80 0.59 0.35 -2.90
CA VAL A 80 -0.20 1.01 -3.94
C VAL A 80 -1.23 2.00 -3.39
N GLY A 81 -1.75 1.77 -2.18
CA GLY A 81 -2.69 2.70 -1.55
C GLY A 81 -2.12 4.09 -1.31
N GLU A 82 -0.80 4.24 -1.30
CA GLU A 82 -0.14 5.54 -1.15
C GLU A 82 -0.47 6.49 -2.33
N TYR A 83 -0.69 5.95 -3.52
CA TYR A 83 -1.13 6.73 -4.69
C TYR A 83 -2.57 7.26 -4.49
N ALA A 84 -3.46 6.43 -3.93
CA ALA A 84 -4.81 6.88 -3.57
C ALA A 84 -4.79 7.96 -2.47
N ALA A 85 -3.86 7.86 -1.51
CA ALA A 85 -3.66 8.88 -0.48
C ALA A 85 -3.16 10.21 -1.08
N LEU A 86 -2.23 10.16 -2.03
CA LEU A 86 -1.76 11.34 -2.76
C LEU A 86 -2.85 11.98 -3.64
N ILE A 87 -3.72 11.17 -4.24
CA ILE A 87 -4.90 11.66 -4.98
C ILE A 87 -5.88 12.36 -4.04
N ALA A 88 -6.19 11.74 -2.88
CA ALA A 88 -7.08 12.33 -1.88
C ALA A 88 -6.53 13.65 -1.31
N ALA A 89 -5.20 13.77 -1.18
CA ALA A 89 -4.53 15.01 -0.75
C ALA A 89 -4.31 16.02 -1.89
N GLN A 90 -4.83 15.74 -3.10
CA GLN A 90 -4.68 16.57 -4.31
C GLN A 90 -3.23 16.76 -4.80
N ALA A 91 -2.29 15.99 -4.25
CA ALA A 91 -0.88 15.97 -4.63
C ALA A 91 -0.64 15.32 -6.01
N LEU A 92 -1.51 14.38 -6.39
CA LEU A 92 -1.48 13.64 -7.64
C LEU A 92 -2.87 13.67 -8.30
N SER A 93 -2.93 13.89 -9.62
CA SER A 93 -4.21 13.80 -10.33
C SER A 93 -4.69 12.34 -10.40
N PHE A 94 -6.00 12.12 -10.49
CA PHE A 94 -6.51 10.75 -10.63
C PHE A 94 -6.03 10.10 -11.93
N VAL A 95 -6.11 10.81 -13.06
CA VAL A 95 -5.62 10.35 -14.38
C VAL A 95 -4.16 9.92 -14.33
N ASP A 96 -3.27 10.77 -13.82
CA ASP A 96 -1.85 10.45 -13.76
C ASP A 96 -1.58 9.35 -12.75
N GLY A 97 -2.33 9.32 -11.64
CA GLY A 97 -2.28 8.24 -10.67
C GLY A 97 -2.62 6.89 -11.30
N ILE A 98 -3.69 6.79 -12.08
CA ILE A 98 -4.08 5.54 -12.79
C ILE A 98 -3.00 5.13 -13.79
N ARG A 99 -2.46 6.07 -14.58
CA ARG A 99 -1.35 5.78 -15.51
C ARG A 99 -0.12 5.24 -14.78
N LEU A 100 0.25 5.87 -13.67
CA LEU A 100 1.41 5.48 -12.87
C LEU A 100 1.23 4.12 -12.21
N VAL A 101 0.10 3.84 -11.56
CA VAL A 101 -0.10 2.55 -10.89
C VAL A 101 -0.29 1.41 -11.89
N ARG A 102 -0.80 1.70 -13.10
CA ARG A 102 -0.76 0.75 -14.20
C ARG A 102 0.67 0.43 -14.61
N ALA A 103 1.47 1.46 -14.87
CA ALA A 103 2.89 1.30 -15.24
C ALA A 103 3.70 0.60 -14.14
N ARG A 104 3.45 0.93 -12.87
CA ARG A 104 4.03 0.26 -11.69
C ARG A 104 3.65 -1.22 -11.67
N GLY A 105 2.37 -1.54 -11.86
CA GLY A 105 1.91 -2.92 -11.86
C GLY A 105 2.47 -3.76 -13.01
N GLU A 106 2.59 -3.18 -14.21
CA GLU A 106 3.24 -3.82 -15.35
C GLU A 106 4.74 -4.03 -15.11
N SER A 107 5.45 -3.00 -14.64
CA SER A 107 6.89 -3.05 -14.37
C SER A 107 7.24 -4.08 -13.29
N MET A 108 6.44 -4.15 -12.23
CA MET A 108 6.61 -5.16 -11.18
C MET A 108 6.35 -6.57 -11.69
N GLN A 109 5.34 -6.76 -12.55
CA GLN A 109 5.03 -8.06 -13.12
C GLN A 109 6.08 -8.51 -14.16
N SER A 110 6.61 -7.60 -14.98
CA SER A 110 7.64 -7.91 -15.99
C SER A 110 9.03 -8.17 -15.38
N SER A 111 9.27 -7.73 -14.15
CA SER A 111 10.55 -7.94 -13.44
C SER A 111 10.69 -9.33 -12.82
N ILE A 112 9.63 -10.13 -12.87
CA ILE A 112 9.62 -11.52 -12.39
C ILE A 112 10.39 -12.38 -13.39
N LYS A 113 11.54 -12.92 -12.98
CA LYS A 113 12.32 -13.87 -13.80
C LYS A 113 11.79 -15.31 -13.62
N GLN A 114 12.29 -16.24 -14.43
CA GLN A 114 12.04 -17.68 -14.24
C GLN A 114 12.79 -18.21 -12.99
N ARG A 115 12.23 -17.92 -11.81
CA ARG A 115 12.72 -18.38 -10.50
C ARG A 115 11.55 -18.47 -9.53
N GLU A 116 11.67 -19.32 -8.52
CA GLU A 116 10.70 -19.35 -7.45
C GLU A 116 10.92 -18.19 -6.46
N TYR A 117 9.86 -17.40 -6.26
CA TYR A 117 9.83 -16.30 -5.31
C TYR A 117 8.80 -16.60 -4.22
N ALA A 118 8.97 -15.96 -3.07
CA ALA A 118 8.00 -16.05 -1.98
C ALA A 118 7.87 -14.71 -1.27
N MET A 119 6.65 -14.45 -0.78
CA MET A 119 6.42 -13.50 0.30
C MET A 119 5.70 -14.21 1.44
N SER A 120 6.16 -14.02 2.67
CA SER A 120 5.62 -14.74 3.84
C SER A 120 5.37 -13.78 5.00
N ALA A 121 4.12 -13.72 5.44
CA ALA A 121 3.72 -12.95 6.62
C ALA A 121 4.12 -13.71 7.89
N CYS A 122 4.97 -13.09 8.70
CA CYS A 122 5.46 -13.63 9.97
C CYS A 122 4.74 -12.96 11.13
N ILE A 123 4.16 -13.76 12.01
CA ILE A 123 3.57 -13.30 13.28
C ILE A 123 4.63 -13.43 14.37
N LEU A 124 5.02 -12.29 14.94
CA LEU A 124 6.11 -12.20 15.92
C LEU A 124 5.65 -12.58 17.32
N ARG A 125 6.59 -13.03 18.17
CA ARG A 125 6.31 -13.41 19.56
C ARG A 125 7.34 -12.83 20.52
N ARG A 126 6.94 -11.83 21.32
CA ARG A 126 7.78 -11.23 22.38
C ARG A 126 9.18 -10.76 21.92
N SER A 127 9.41 -10.68 20.61
CA SER A 127 10.61 -10.16 19.97
C SER A 127 10.33 -8.75 19.49
N THR A 128 11.37 -7.93 19.39
CA THR A 128 11.25 -6.63 18.75
C THR A 128 11.34 -6.78 17.23
N ILE A 129 10.82 -5.80 16.49
CA ILE A 129 11.02 -5.73 15.03
C ILE A 129 12.52 -5.69 14.71
N ALA A 130 13.34 -5.03 15.55
CA ALA A 130 14.77 -4.93 15.36
C ALA A 130 15.46 -6.30 15.43
N ASP A 131 15.09 -7.16 16.38
CA ASP A 131 15.67 -8.51 16.50
C ASP A 131 15.41 -9.35 15.23
N VAL A 132 14.21 -9.22 14.67
CA VAL A 132 13.80 -9.95 13.48
C VAL A 132 14.51 -9.43 12.23
N VAL A 133 14.61 -8.11 12.08
CA VAL A 133 15.37 -7.48 10.98
C VAL A 133 16.83 -7.91 11.04
N ALA A 134 17.47 -7.84 12.21
CA ALA A 134 18.85 -8.25 12.39
C ALA A 134 19.07 -9.74 12.06
N ASP A 135 18.13 -10.62 12.41
CA ASP A 135 18.25 -12.03 12.07
C ASP A 135 18.11 -12.29 10.57
N VAL A 136 17.17 -11.61 9.90
CA VAL A 136 16.98 -11.69 8.45
C VAL A 136 18.22 -11.19 7.72
N GLU A 137 18.80 -10.07 8.17
CA GLU A 137 20.04 -9.53 7.61
C GLU A 137 21.22 -10.50 7.78
N ARG A 138 21.36 -11.11 8.97
CA ARG A 138 22.35 -12.16 9.20
C ARG A 138 22.17 -13.34 8.24
N VAL A 139 20.95 -13.85 8.08
CA VAL A 139 20.66 -14.95 7.14
C VAL A 139 21.01 -14.55 5.71
N GLN A 140 20.70 -13.32 5.30
CA GLN A 140 21.09 -12.81 3.97
C GLN A 140 22.61 -12.79 3.79
N GLN A 141 23.38 -12.39 4.81
CA GLN A 141 24.85 -12.42 4.75
C GLN A 141 25.40 -13.85 4.66
N GLU A 142 24.82 -14.79 5.39
CA GLU A 142 25.21 -16.21 5.28
C GLU A 142 24.94 -16.76 3.87
N ILE A 143 23.78 -16.45 3.28
CA ILE A 143 23.47 -16.83 1.90
C ILE A 143 24.51 -16.27 0.92
N ILE A 144 24.96 -15.02 1.11
CA ILE A 144 25.99 -14.41 0.27
C ILE A 144 27.31 -15.17 0.44
N ASN A 145 27.72 -15.48 1.68
CA ASN A 145 28.96 -16.20 1.96
C ASN A 145 28.96 -17.63 1.41
N ASP A 146 27.84 -18.34 1.50
CA ASP A 146 27.67 -19.71 1.02
C ASP A 146 27.69 -19.79 -0.52
N SER A 147 27.32 -18.71 -1.21
CA SER A 147 27.16 -18.74 -2.67
C SER A 147 28.47 -18.87 -3.44
N HIS A 148 29.65 -18.63 -2.83
CA HIS A 148 31.00 -18.70 -3.43
C HIS A 148 31.18 -18.03 -4.81
N THR A 149 30.19 -17.28 -5.30
CA THR A 149 30.17 -16.64 -6.60
C THR A 149 30.74 -15.23 -6.51
N SER A 150 31.73 -14.92 -7.34
CA SER A 150 32.37 -13.60 -7.44
C SER A 150 31.45 -12.48 -7.94
N SER A 151 30.19 -12.77 -8.25
CA SER A 151 29.19 -11.79 -8.71
C SER A 151 27.92 -11.89 -7.86
N ASN A 152 27.63 -10.83 -7.12
CA ASN A 152 26.44 -10.65 -6.26
C ASN A 152 25.08 -10.65 -7.01
N VAL A 153 25.05 -11.05 -8.28
CA VAL A 153 23.95 -10.78 -9.22
C VAL A 153 22.90 -11.91 -9.25
N ASP A 154 23.27 -13.15 -8.90
CA ASP A 154 22.36 -14.30 -8.91
C ASP A 154 22.11 -14.96 -7.53
N CYS A 155 22.71 -14.42 -6.47
CA CYS A 155 22.53 -14.98 -5.12
C CYS A 155 21.07 -14.91 -4.66
N ASP A 156 20.70 -15.90 -3.86
CA ASP A 156 19.41 -15.95 -3.16
C ASP A 156 19.22 -14.70 -2.29
N VAL A 157 17.99 -14.19 -2.24
CA VAL A 157 17.67 -12.90 -1.60
C VAL A 157 16.55 -13.08 -0.59
N VAL A 158 16.71 -12.51 0.61
CA VAL A 158 15.61 -12.33 1.57
C VAL A 158 15.73 -10.98 2.25
N GLN A 159 14.63 -10.23 2.27
CA GLN A 159 14.52 -8.94 2.96
C GLN A 159 13.14 -8.79 3.62
N VAL A 160 13.03 -7.88 4.59
CA VAL A 160 11.75 -7.46 5.14
C VAL A 160 11.06 -6.56 4.13
N ALA A 161 9.90 -6.96 3.62
CA ALA A 161 9.10 -6.21 2.66
C ALA A 161 8.05 -5.30 3.32
N ASN A 162 7.48 -5.71 4.44
CA ASN A 162 6.49 -4.92 5.16
C ASN A 162 6.70 -5.04 6.67
N ILE A 163 6.58 -3.91 7.37
CA ILE A 163 6.41 -3.87 8.82
C ILE A 163 4.97 -3.38 9.06
N ASN A 164 4.04 -4.33 9.14
CA ASN A 164 2.60 -4.06 9.17
C ASN A 164 2.09 -3.73 10.57
N SER A 165 2.67 -4.34 11.60
CA SER A 165 2.32 -4.06 12.99
C SER A 165 3.48 -4.44 13.91
N SER A 166 3.37 -4.09 15.18
CA SER A 166 4.28 -4.52 16.26
C SER A 166 4.46 -6.05 16.33
N SER A 167 3.51 -6.81 15.75
CA SER A 167 3.47 -8.27 15.78
C SER A 167 3.41 -8.92 14.40
N GLN A 168 3.51 -8.16 13.30
CA GLN A 168 3.44 -8.71 11.95
C GLN A 168 4.42 -8.02 11.01
N ILE A 169 5.28 -8.82 10.39
CA ILE A 169 6.10 -8.41 9.26
C ILE A 169 5.86 -9.32 8.06
N VAL A 170 6.36 -8.93 6.90
CA VAL A 170 6.37 -9.76 5.69
C VAL A 170 7.81 -9.87 5.20
N LEU A 171 8.27 -11.10 4.95
CA LEU A 171 9.53 -11.36 4.26
C LEU A 171 9.26 -11.49 2.76
N SER A 172 10.23 -11.12 1.94
CA SER A 172 10.14 -11.18 0.49
C SER A 172 11.50 -11.53 -0.11
N GLY A 173 11.47 -12.32 -1.19
CA GLY A 173 12.66 -12.67 -1.92
C GLY A 173 12.55 -13.98 -2.68
N THR A 174 13.68 -14.65 -2.87
CA THR A 174 13.73 -15.98 -3.48
C THR A 174 13.18 -17.00 -2.49
N LYS A 175 12.44 -18.00 -3.00
CA LYS A 175 11.75 -18.96 -2.14
C LYS A 175 12.70 -19.64 -1.14
N ALA A 176 13.85 -20.13 -1.61
CA ALA A 176 14.86 -20.77 -0.78
C ALA A 176 15.40 -19.87 0.36
N ALA A 177 15.64 -18.58 0.07
CA ALA A 177 16.13 -17.63 1.07
C ALA A 177 15.07 -17.29 2.11
N VAL A 178 13.82 -17.10 1.66
CA VAL A 178 12.68 -16.85 2.56
C VAL A 178 12.49 -18.05 3.47
N ASP A 179 12.48 -19.27 2.94
CA ASP A 179 12.34 -20.51 3.73
C ASP A 179 13.48 -20.65 4.76
N ARG A 180 14.73 -20.33 4.39
CA ARG A 180 15.88 -20.32 5.31
C ARG A 180 15.72 -19.28 6.44
N ALA A 181 15.28 -18.07 6.11
CA ALA A 181 15.03 -17.03 7.10
C ALA A 181 13.89 -17.42 8.05
N LEU A 182 12.80 -17.99 7.54
CA LEU A 182 11.70 -18.49 8.35
C LEU A 182 12.14 -19.57 9.33
N ALA A 183 12.95 -20.53 8.87
CA ALA A 183 13.52 -21.57 9.74
C ALA A 183 14.38 -20.99 10.86
N SER A 184 15.22 -19.99 10.55
CA SER A 184 16.01 -19.27 11.55
C SER A 184 15.15 -18.56 12.60
N LEU A 185 14.13 -17.81 12.14
CA LEU A 185 13.22 -17.09 13.03
C LEU A 185 12.43 -18.04 13.94
N GLN A 186 12.04 -19.21 13.44
CA GLN A 186 11.38 -20.25 14.24
C GLN A 186 12.34 -20.86 15.28
N LEU A 187 13.55 -21.22 14.86
CA LEU A 187 14.57 -21.80 15.75
C LEU A 187 14.89 -20.86 16.92
N LYS A 188 15.04 -19.55 16.63
CA LYS A 188 15.29 -18.50 17.63
C LYS A 188 14.04 -18.06 18.40
N ARG A 189 12.88 -18.64 18.11
CA ARG A 189 11.58 -18.30 18.72
C ARG A 189 11.17 -16.82 18.55
N LEU A 190 11.66 -16.16 17.50
CA LEU A 190 11.31 -14.79 17.14
C LEU A 190 9.96 -14.72 16.41
N ALA A 191 9.63 -15.74 15.62
CA ALA A 191 8.33 -15.88 14.96
C ALA A 191 7.54 -17.06 15.55
N MET A 192 6.25 -16.83 15.81
CA MET A 192 5.32 -17.88 16.25
C MET A 192 4.78 -18.68 15.06
N ARG A 193 4.46 -17.98 13.97
CA ARG A 193 3.79 -18.54 12.80
C ARG A 193 4.21 -17.75 11.56
N ALA A 194 4.38 -18.45 10.44
CA ALA A 194 4.52 -17.85 9.13
C ALA A 194 3.40 -18.33 8.21
N VAL A 195 2.94 -17.46 7.33
CA VAL A 195 1.90 -17.78 6.32
C VAL A 195 2.39 -17.25 4.98
N ASN A 196 2.49 -18.14 3.99
CA ASN A 196 2.83 -17.74 2.63
C ASN A 196 1.69 -16.93 2.03
N LEU A 197 2.03 -15.81 1.42
CA LEU A 197 1.08 -14.96 0.72
C LEU A 197 0.84 -15.53 -0.68
N PRO A 198 -0.39 -15.45 -1.21
CA PRO A 198 -0.74 -15.95 -2.54
C PRO A 198 -0.25 -14.98 -3.63
N VAL A 199 1.07 -14.75 -3.68
CA VAL A 199 1.74 -13.87 -4.65
C VAL A 199 2.98 -14.57 -5.19
N SER A 200 3.21 -14.44 -6.49
CA SER A 200 4.31 -15.09 -7.20
C SER A 200 5.51 -14.17 -7.45
N ALA A 201 5.59 -13.04 -6.74
CA ALA A 201 6.56 -11.97 -6.99
C ALA A 201 7.19 -11.48 -5.68
N PRO A 202 8.47 -11.10 -5.68
CA PRO A 202 9.18 -10.67 -4.48
C PRO A 202 9.07 -9.14 -4.29
N PHE A 203 7.87 -8.64 -3.99
CA PHE A 203 7.65 -7.19 -3.85
C PHE A 203 8.43 -6.57 -2.68
N HIS A 204 8.77 -5.28 -2.78
CA HIS A 204 9.42 -4.51 -1.71
C HIS A 204 10.78 -5.07 -1.25
N CYS A 205 11.55 -5.62 -2.20
CA CYS A 205 12.93 -6.01 -1.98
C CYS A 205 13.79 -5.68 -3.21
N ARG A 206 15.11 -5.80 -3.09
CA ARG A 206 16.10 -5.46 -4.13
C ARG A 206 15.88 -6.18 -5.46
N LEU A 207 15.18 -7.31 -5.47
CA LEU A 207 14.83 -8.01 -6.72
C LEU A 207 13.87 -7.21 -7.61
N MET A 208 13.22 -6.17 -7.08
CA MET A 208 12.37 -5.25 -7.82
C MET A 208 13.12 -4.04 -8.39
N ALA A 209 14.46 -4.00 -8.33
CA ALA A 209 15.24 -2.91 -8.93
C ALA A 209 14.91 -2.66 -10.42
N PRO A 210 14.70 -3.68 -11.29
CA PRO A 210 14.28 -3.43 -12.67
C PRO A 210 12.91 -2.76 -12.77
N ALA A 211 11.97 -3.08 -11.86
CA ALA A 211 10.66 -2.46 -11.80
C ALA A 211 10.75 -1.00 -11.36
N LYS A 212 11.65 -0.71 -10.42
CA LYS A 212 11.96 0.65 -9.95
C LYS A 212 12.50 1.51 -11.09
N GLU A 213 13.50 1.04 -11.83
CA GLU A 213 14.07 1.76 -12.98
C GLU A 213 13.02 2.03 -14.07
N ALA A 214 12.16 1.05 -14.36
CA ALA A 214 11.08 1.22 -15.33
C ALA A 214 10.04 2.25 -14.87
N LEU A 215 9.68 2.23 -13.59
CA LEU A 215 8.77 3.21 -13.00
C LEU A 215 9.38 4.63 -12.98
N GLU A 216 10.66 4.76 -12.67
CA GLU A 216 11.38 6.03 -12.70
C GLU A 216 11.33 6.68 -14.08
N ARG A 217 11.56 5.91 -15.15
CA ARG A 217 11.39 6.39 -16.53
C ARG A 217 9.98 6.90 -16.78
N LYS A 218 8.96 6.22 -16.27
CA LYS A 218 7.56 6.62 -16.42
C LYS A 218 7.21 7.89 -15.63
N PHE A 219 7.78 8.09 -14.46
CA PHE A 219 7.67 9.35 -13.74
C PHE A 219 8.28 10.52 -14.54
N ASN A 220 9.46 10.31 -15.13
CA ASN A 220 10.13 11.33 -15.93
C ASN A 220 9.37 11.66 -17.23
N GLU A 221 8.69 10.68 -17.83
CA GLU A 221 7.86 10.87 -19.02
C GLU A 221 6.56 11.62 -18.71
N LEU A 222 5.88 11.27 -17.62
CA LEU A 222 4.57 11.82 -17.28
C LEU A 222 4.64 13.14 -16.51
N ALA A 223 5.76 13.41 -15.80
CA ALA A 223 5.92 14.53 -14.85
C ALA A 223 4.68 14.77 -13.96
N PRO A 224 4.16 13.73 -13.28
CA PRO A 224 2.78 13.73 -12.78
C PRO A 224 2.58 14.51 -11.48
N ILE A 225 3.68 14.86 -10.79
CA ILE A 225 3.66 15.60 -9.53
C ILE A 225 4.30 16.96 -9.79
N SER A 226 3.48 18.00 -9.83
CA SER A 226 3.92 19.37 -10.05
C SER A 226 4.10 20.09 -8.72
N SER A 227 5.17 20.89 -8.61
CA SER A 227 5.35 21.85 -7.50
C SER A 227 4.29 22.94 -7.46
N SER A 228 3.51 23.13 -8.53
CA SER A 228 2.40 24.08 -8.59
C SER A 228 1.11 23.57 -7.96
N ARG A 229 1.01 22.28 -7.61
CA ARG A 229 -0.17 21.73 -6.93
C ARG A 229 -0.13 22.07 -5.44
N THR A 230 -1.21 22.65 -4.93
CA THR A 230 -1.42 22.83 -3.49
C THR A 230 -2.01 21.55 -2.90
N TRP A 231 -1.35 21.01 -1.88
CA TRP A 231 -1.80 19.80 -1.20
C TRP A 231 -2.77 20.19 -0.08
N THR A 232 -3.86 19.44 0.07
CA THR A 232 -4.89 19.75 1.07
C THR A 232 -4.60 19.17 2.44
N MET A 233 -3.74 18.15 2.53
CA MET A 233 -3.29 17.54 3.78
C MET A 233 -1.95 16.81 3.61
N PRO A 234 -1.17 16.59 4.69
CA PRO A 234 0.07 15.84 4.61
C PRO A 234 -0.17 14.35 4.32
N VAL A 235 0.72 13.77 3.50
CA VAL A 235 0.69 12.33 3.15
C VAL A 235 1.91 11.63 3.72
N ILE A 236 1.72 10.50 4.41
CA ILE A 236 2.81 9.76 5.05
C ILE A 236 3.42 8.74 4.09
N SER A 237 4.73 8.88 3.82
CA SER A 237 5.48 7.98 2.96
C SER A 237 5.70 6.61 3.61
N ASN A 238 5.53 5.53 2.83
CA ASN A 238 5.87 4.18 3.28
C ASN A 238 7.37 3.96 3.48
N VAL A 239 8.23 4.75 2.84
CA VAL A 239 9.69 4.58 2.90
C VAL A 239 10.28 5.26 4.15
N THR A 240 9.81 6.45 4.49
CA THR A 240 10.35 7.25 5.61
C THR A 240 9.48 7.19 6.86
N ALA A 241 8.22 6.77 6.75
CA ALA A 241 7.21 6.90 7.80
C ALA A 241 7.05 8.34 8.31
N ARG A 242 7.27 9.32 7.43
CA ARG A 242 7.13 10.76 7.67
C ARG A 242 6.33 11.41 6.54
N PRO A 243 5.76 12.61 6.77
CA PRO A 243 5.13 13.37 5.71
C PRO A 243 6.10 13.64 4.57
N TYR A 244 5.58 13.64 3.35
CA TYR A 244 6.29 14.18 2.18
C TYR A 244 6.55 15.68 2.33
N GLU A 245 7.74 16.13 1.92
CA GLU A 245 8.16 17.52 2.03
C GLU A 245 8.08 18.29 0.71
N SER A 246 8.15 17.61 -0.43
CA SER A 246 8.13 18.24 -1.76
C SER A 246 7.69 17.30 -2.88
N ALA A 247 7.32 17.87 -4.03
CA ALA A 247 7.01 17.11 -5.24
C ALA A 247 8.18 16.20 -5.69
N GLN A 248 9.41 16.75 -5.67
CA GLN A 248 10.63 16.04 -6.06
C GLN A 248 10.91 14.86 -5.12
N GLU A 249 10.78 15.08 -3.81
CA GLU A 249 10.91 14.00 -2.84
C GLU A 249 9.82 12.94 -3.03
N THR A 250 8.59 13.36 -3.34
CA THR A 250 7.47 12.44 -3.55
C THR A 250 7.75 11.47 -4.69
N GLN A 251 8.19 11.98 -5.85
CA GLN A 251 8.59 11.12 -6.96
C GLN A 251 9.71 10.16 -6.55
N ARG A 252 10.78 10.67 -5.93
CA ARG A 252 11.93 9.85 -5.51
C ARG A 252 11.51 8.70 -4.60
N LEU A 253 10.74 9.00 -3.56
CA LEU A 253 10.32 8.00 -2.58
C LEU A 253 9.26 7.04 -3.14
N LEU A 254 8.36 7.46 -4.04
CA LEU A 254 7.43 6.54 -4.71
C LEU A 254 8.15 5.53 -5.61
N VAL A 255 9.25 5.95 -6.25
CA VAL A 255 10.14 5.07 -7.01
C VAL A 255 10.89 4.12 -6.07
N GLU A 256 11.50 4.64 -5.00
CA GLU A 256 12.18 3.83 -3.98
C GLU A 256 11.22 2.85 -3.28
N GLN A 257 9.94 3.19 -3.12
CA GLN A 257 8.93 2.35 -2.47
C GLN A 257 8.81 0.95 -3.12
N VAL A 258 9.14 0.82 -4.41
CA VAL A 258 9.06 -0.45 -5.16
C VAL A 258 10.03 -1.51 -4.63
N ASP A 259 11.24 -1.11 -4.23
CA ASP A 259 12.31 -2.00 -3.76
C ASP A 259 12.66 -1.84 -2.27
N LYS A 260 11.96 -0.94 -1.56
CA LYS A 260 12.13 -0.69 -0.12
C LYS A 260 10.97 -1.24 0.71
N PRO A 261 11.21 -1.52 2.01
CA PRO A 261 10.18 -1.99 2.93
C PRO A 261 9.06 -0.96 3.11
N VAL A 262 7.82 -1.42 3.23
CA VAL A 262 6.68 -0.59 3.65
C VAL A 262 6.65 -0.47 5.17
N LEU A 263 6.95 0.73 5.67
CA LEU A 263 7.00 1.08 7.10
C LEU A 263 5.62 1.48 7.65
N TRP A 264 4.61 0.62 7.46
CA TRP A 264 3.22 0.90 7.85
C TRP A 264 3.04 1.11 9.36
N GLN A 265 3.60 0.21 10.19
CA GLN A 265 3.57 0.32 11.64
C GLN A 265 4.22 1.63 12.12
N LYS A 266 5.36 2.00 11.55
CA LYS A 266 6.06 3.24 11.89
C LYS A 266 5.29 4.48 11.46
N SER A 267 4.56 4.41 10.35
CA SER A 267 3.69 5.49 9.88
C SER A 267 2.54 5.72 10.86
N MET A 268 1.89 4.65 11.31
CA MET A 268 0.84 4.73 12.33
C MET A 268 1.42 5.21 13.67
N GLN A 269 2.60 4.73 14.06
CA GLN A 269 3.31 5.16 15.27
C GLN A 269 3.65 6.65 15.25
N TYR A 270 4.15 7.17 14.12
CA TYR A 270 4.43 8.60 13.97
C TYR A 270 3.17 9.45 14.20
N LEU A 271 2.07 9.09 13.55
CA LEU A 271 0.80 9.81 13.71
C LEU A 271 0.26 9.70 15.15
N LYS A 272 0.46 8.55 15.81
CA LYS A 272 0.05 8.34 17.20
C LYS A 272 0.86 9.19 18.18
N ASP A 273 2.18 9.06 18.11
CA ASP A 273 3.09 9.59 19.13
C ASP A 273 3.32 11.10 18.95
N VAL A 274 3.35 11.59 17.71
CA VAL A 274 3.65 13.00 17.40
C VAL A 274 2.38 13.84 17.29
N HIS A 275 1.31 13.30 16.70
CA HIS A 275 0.09 14.05 16.38
C HIS A 275 -1.13 13.63 17.20
N GLY A 276 -1.00 12.65 18.10
CA GLY A 276 -2.09 12.21 18.96
C GLY A 276 -3.25 11.54 18.22
N VAL A 277 -3.04 11.06 16.99
CA VAL A 277 -4.10 10.45 16.18
C VAL A 277 -4.68 9.23 16.89
N SER A 278 -6.00 9.19 17.03
CA SER A 278 -6.74 8.09 17.70
C SER A 278 -7.99 7.64 16.92
N ARG A 279 -8.17 8.17 15.71
CA ARG A 279 -9.30 7.89 14.82
C ARG A 279 -8.76 7.61 13.43
N TRP A 280 -9.20 6.52 12.83
CA TRP A 280 -8.68 6.03 11.56
C TRP A 280 -9.82 5.77 10.59
N GLY A 281 -9.69 6.25 9.35
CA GLY A 281 -10.58 5.94 8.23
C GLY A 281 -9.89 5.04 7.22
N ALA A 282 -10.50 3.89 6.90
CA ALA A 282 -10.01 2.98 5.88
C ALA A 282 -10.94 3.02 4.67
N ALA A 283 -10.53 3.72 3.61
CA ALA A 283 -11.25 3.84 2.34
C ALA A 283 -10.69 2.90 1.27
N GLY A 284 -11.57 2.21 0.56
CA GLY A 284 -11.19 1.31 -0.53
C GLY A 284 -11.65 -0.14 -0.33
N PRO A 285 -11.13 -1.09 -1.14
CA PRO A 285 -11.63 -2.44 -1.15
C PRO A 285 -11.17 -3.24 0.08
N GLY A 286 -12.11 -3.97 0.67
CA GLY A 286 -11.86 -4.85 1.81
C GLY A 286 -11.61 -4.09 3.12
N CYS A 287 -10.97 -4.76 4.09
CA CYS A 287 -10.81 -4.24 5.44
C CYS A 287 -9.38 -4.37 6.00
N VAL A 288 -8.40 -4.74 5.16
CA VAL A 288 -7.05 -5.11 5.62
C VAL A 288 -6.37 -3.99 6.40
N VAL A 289 -6.27 -2.79 5.84
CA VAL A 289 -5.62 -1.64 6.53
C VAL A 289 -6.36 -1.22 7.80
N GLY A 290 -7.69 -1.29 7.80
CA GLY A 290 -8.50 -1.07 9.00
C GLY A 290 -8.25 -2.13 10.08
N ASN A 291 -8.08 -3.40 9.69
CA ASN A 291 -7.75 -4.48 10.62
C ASN A 291 -6.34 -4.34 11.19
N LEU A 292 -5.37 -3.89 10.38
CA LEU A 292 -4.02 -3.58 10.86
C LEU A 292 -4.07 -2.45 11.90
N ALA A 293 -4.80 -1.36 11.64
CA ALA A 293 -4.98 -0.26 12.58
C ALA A 293 -5.67 -0.72 13.88
N SER A 294 -6.78 -1.47 13.80
CA SER A 294 -7.47 -2.00 14.98
C SER A 294 -6.61 -2.97 15.79
N LYS A 295 -5.71 -3.72 15.14
CA LYS A 295 -4.83 -4.66 15.83
C LYS A 295 -3.67 -3.94 16.53
N GLU A 296 -3.10 -2.92 15.90
CA GLU A 296 -2.00 -2.12 16.48
C GLU A 296 -2.51 -1.25 17.62
N TYR A 297 -3.65 -0.57 17.44
CA TYR A 297 -4.26 0.31 18.43
C TYR A 297 -5.69 -0.10 18.74
N SER A 298 -5.85 -1.13 19.57
CA SER A 298 -7.15 -1.72 19.90
C SER A 298 -8.14 -0.80 20.62
N LYS A 299 -7.66 0.31 21.18
CA LYS A 299 -8.48 1.34 21.85
C LYS A 299 -8.90 2.48 20.92
N ASP A 300 -8.34 2.55 19.72
CA ASP A 300 -8.62 3.62 18.78
C ASP A 300 -9.91 3.34 18.00
N ILE A 301 -10.53 4.40 17.49
CA ILE A 301 -11.74 4.29 16.68
C ILE A 301 -11.33 4.06 15.24
N VAL A 302 -11.74 2.93 14.65
CA VAL A 302 -11.47 2.62 13.25
C VAL A 302 -12.77 2.50 12.47
N ARG A 303 -12.94 3.33 11.44
CA ARG A 303 -14.05 3.28 10.49
C ARG A 303 -13.57 2.65 9.19
N ARG A 304 -14.29 1.64 8.72
CA ARG A 304 -14.05 0.97 7.44
C ARG A 304 -15.13 1.46 6.48
N LEU A 305 -14.72 2.14 5.42
CA LEU A 305 -15.60 2.70 4.40
C LEU A 305 -15.54 1.77 3.18
N SER A 306 -16.00 0.54 3.36
CA SER A 306 -15.89 -0.52 2.34
C SER A 306 -17.07 -0.54 1.37
N ASP A 307 -18.19 0.09 1.75
CA ASP A 307 -19.43 0.06 1.00
C ASP A 307 -20.29 1.32 1.23
N ALA A 308 -21.35 1.45 0.44
CA ALA A 308 -22.24 2.61 0.48
C ALA A 308 -22.95 2.79 1.83
N THR A 309 -23.29 1.70 2.52
CA THR A 309 -23.93 1.77 3.85
C THR A 309 -22.96 2.32 4.87
N ALA A 310 -21.73 1.82 4.91
CA ALA A 310 -20.70 2.28 5.82
C ALA A 310 -20.36 3.77 5.64
N ILE A 311 -20.37 4.25 4.39
CA ILE A 311 -20.19 5.68 4.08
C ILE A 311 -21.33 6.51 4.69
N LYS A 312 -22.59 6.16 4.40
CA LYS A 312 -23.78 6.89 4.89
C LYS A 312 -23.85 6.89 6.43
N GLU A 313 -23.56 5.75 7.06
CA GLU A 313 -23.50 5.65 8.52
C GLU A 313 -22.42 6.55 9.11
N PHE A 314 -21.24 6.62 8.48
CA PHE A 314 -20.17 7.48 8.94
C PHE A 314 -20.53 8.96 8.79
N VAL A 315 -21.12 9.37 7.67
CA VAL A 315 -21.60 10.75 7.48
C VAL A 315 -22.68 11.12 8.51
N ALA A 316 -23.58 10.19 8.84
CA ALA A 316 -24.55 10.42 9.92
C ALA A 316 -23.89 10.62 11.30
N VAL A 317 -22.70 10.04 11.54
CA VAL A 317 -21.90 10.34 12.74
C VAL A 317 -21.31 11.74 12.65
N LEU A 318 -20.70 12.13 11.52
CA LEU A 318 -20.12 13.46 11.32
C LEU A 318 -21.17 14.58 11.52
N ASN A 319 -22.35 14.43 10.93
CA ASN A 319 -23.44 15.39 11.05
C ASN A 319 -23.91 15.56 12.51
N ARG A 320 -23.96 14.47 13.28
CA ARG A 320 -24.30 14.52 14.72
C ARG A 320 -23.22 15.19 15.56
N GLN A 321 -21.94 15.06 15.17
CA GLN A 321 -20.83 15.75 15.87
C GLN A 321 -20.89 17.26 15.62
N LYS A 322 -21.09 17.67 14.36
CA LYS A 322 -21.26 19.07 13.97
C LYS A 322 -22.42 19.74 14.70
N GLN A 323 -23.57 19.06 14.83
CA GLN A 323 -24.72 19.55 15.60
C GLN A 323 -24.42 19.73 17.11
N ARG A 324 -23.43 19.01 17.64
CA ARG A 324 -23.02 19.08 19.04
C ARG A 324 -21.86 20.07 19.29
N GLY A 325 -21.40 20.79 18.27
CA GLY A 325 -20.29 21.74 18.38
C GLY A 325 -18.91 21.10 18.53
N PHE A 326 -18.75 19.85 18.08
CA PHE A 326 -17.47 19.15 17.97
C PHE A 326 -16.99 19.13 16.53
#